data_AF-A0ABD0PU25-F1
#
_entry.id   AF-A0ABD0PU25-F1
#
_cell.length_a   1.000
_cell.length_b   1.000
_cell.length_c   1.000
_cell.angle_alpha   90.00
_cell.angle_beta   90.00
_cell.angle_gamma   90.00
#
_symmetry.space_group_name_H-M   'P 1'
#
loop_
_entity.id
_entity.type
_entity.pdbx_description
1 polymer ?
#
loop_
_entity_poly.entity_id
_entity_poly.type
_entity_poly.pdbx_seq_one_letter_code
_entity_poly.pdbx_strand_id
1 'polypeptide(L)'
;MMDEDVSEPEEECDVKVLVLSPRCWVVSAPCYLEDPSKHFPAQLCNYLDEFTEFYGNSQRMSSLTHSKPRRLQWTWLGHAELQYGSCTLYVSTLQMYVLLQFNKHEDVSVEMLQQATGLSPAMLSHALKPLTVERGILIQTDSSQDPMK
;
A
#
# COMPACT_ATOMS: atom_id res chain seq x y z
N MET A 1 -21.12 -37.96 13.54
CA MET A 1 -19.83 -37.27 13.50
C MET A 1 -20.09 -36.03 12.67
N MET A 2 -20.11 -34.86 13.32
CA MET A 2 -20.20 -33.59 12.63
C MET A 2 -18.77 -33.18 12.34
N ASP A 3 -18.44 -33.05 11.06
CA ASP A 3 -17.20 -32.41 10.64
C ASP A 3 -17.29 -30.95 11.10
N GLU A 4 -16.51 -30.63 12.13
CA GLU A 4 -16.21 -29.25 12.49
C GLU A 4 -15.45 -28.65 11.31
N ASP A 5 -16.11 -27.77 10.58
CA ASP A 5 -15.49 -26.83 9.65
C ASP A 5 -14.56 -25.94 10.50
N VAL A 6 -13.30 -26.38 10.65
CA VAL A 6 -12.24 -25.60 11.27
C VAL A 6 -11.96 -24.46 10.32
N SER A 7 -12.74 -23.39 10.44
CA SER A 7 -12.39 -22.07 9.92
C SER A 7 -11.00 -21.74 10.48
N GLU A 8 -9.98 -21.79 9.62
CA GLU A 8 -8.65 -21.28 9.95
C GLU A 8 -8.83 -19.87 10.51
N PRO A 9 -8.14 -19.50 11.61
CA PRO A 9 -8.28 -18.17 12.16
C PRO A 9 -7.90 -17.18 11.07
N GLU A 10 -8.85 -16.31 10.68
CA GLU A 10 -8.54 -15.16 9.84
C GLU A 10 -7.39 -14.42 10.52
N GLU A 11 -6.18 -14.49 9.94
CA GLU A 11 -5.02 -13.80 10.46
C GLU A 11 -5.35 -12.29 10.47
N GLU A 12 -5.62 -11.76 11.65
CA GLU A 12 -5.98 -10.36 11.84
C GLU A 12 -4.77 -9.50 11.44
N CYS A 13 -4.95 -8.62 10.45
CA CYS A 13 -3.90 -7.70 10.04
C CYS A 13 -3.69 -6.65 11.15
N ASP A 14 -2.54 -6.65 11.82
CA ASP A 14 -2.16 -5.59 12.77
C ASP A 14 -1.85 -4.29 12.00
N VAL A 15 -2.71 -3.28 12.15
CA VAL A 15 -2.57 -1.97 11.48
C VAL A 15 -2.20 -0.90 12.50
N LYS A 16 -1.03 -0.27 12.29
CA LYS A 16 -0.55 0.86 13.10
C LYS A 16 -0.54 2.15 12.29
N VAL A 17 -1.14 3.21 12.83
CA VAL A 17 -1.25 4.50 12.15
C VAL A 17 -0.40 5.56 12.83
N LEU A 18 0.46 6.22 12.06
CA LEU A 18 1.23 7.39 12.48
C LEU A 18 0.67 8.65 11.83
N VAL A 19 0.15 9.56 12.65
CA VAL A 19 -0.41 10.84 12.18
C VAL A 19 0.64 11.95 12.28
N LEU A 20 0.98 12.56 11.14
CA LEU A 20 1.96 13.63 11.05
C LEU A 20 1.29 14.98 10.77
N SER A 21 1.70 16.02 11.50
CA SER A 21 1.24 17.39 11.24
C SER A 21 2.01 18.00 10.07
N PRO A 22 1.32 18.55 9.04
CA PRO A 22 1.98 19.17 7.90
C PRO A 22 2.76 20.45 8.26
N ARG A 23 2.60 20.96 9.48
CA ARG A 23 3.38 22.09 10.00
C ARG A 23 4.80 21.71 10.38
N CYS A 24 5.03 20.44 10.71
CA CYS A 24 6.33 19.94 11.16
C CYS A 24 6.94 18.94 10.17
N TRP A 25 6.12 18.35 9.28
CA TRP A 25 6.53 17.33 8.33
C TRP A 25 6.02 17.71 6.94
N VAL A 26 6.93 18.03 6.03
CA VAL A 26 6.58 18.33 4.64
C VAL A 26 6.51 17.01 3.88
N VAL A 27 5.35 16.74 3.27
CA VAL A 27 5.13 15.57 2.40
C VAL A 27 5.02 16.07 0.96
N SER A 28 5.84 15.48 0.07
CA SER A 28 5.78 15.78 -1.35
C SER A 28 4.44 15.32 -1.95
N ALA A 29 3.85 16.13 -2.84
CA ALA A 29 2.53 15.84 -3.41
C ALA A 29 2.38 14.44 -4.04
N PRO A 30 3.40 13.89 -4.75
CA PRO A 30 3.30 12.53 -5.31
C PRO A 30 3.22 11.42 -4.26
N CYS A 31 3.53 11.68 -3.00
CA CYS A 31 3.47 10.69 -1.93
C CYS A 31 2.06 10.50 -1.38
N TYR A 32 1.11 11.37 -1.72
CA TYR A 32 -0.27 11.23 -1.29
C TYR A 32 -0.94 10.03 -1.98
N LEU A 33 -1.66 9.26 -1.17
CA LEU A 33 -2.51 8.18 -1.61
C LEU A 33 -3.94 8.73 -1.61
N GLU A 34 -4.53 8.89 -2.79
CA GLU A 34 -5.85 9.51 -2.92
C GLU A 34 -6.97 8.58 -2.48
N ASP A 35 -7.00 7.35 -3.00
CA ASP A 35 -8.10 6.41 -2.78
C ASP A 35 -7.57 5.00 -2.45
N PRO A 36 -7.36 4.69 -1.16
CA PRO A 36 -6.83 3.38 -0.74
C PRO A 36 -7.66 2.20 -1.26
N SER A 37 -8.98 2.39 -1.43
CA SER A 37 -9.93 1.34 -1.85
C SER A 37 -9.66 0.80 -3.26
N LYS A 38 -8.99 1.59 -4.11
CA LYS A 38 -8.57 1.17 -5.46
C LYS A 38 -7.30 0.33 -5.46
N HIS A 39 -6.54 0.35 -4.37
CA HIS A 39 -5.19 -0.19 -4.32
C HIS A 39 -5.06 -1.39 -3.38
N PHE A 40 -5.85 -1.45 -2.31
CA PHE A 40 -5.67 -2.43 -1.25
C PHE A 40 -6.89 -3.33 -1.03
N PRO A 41 -6.69 -4.51 -0.39
CA PRO A 41 -7.77 -5.39 0.01
C PRO A 41 -8.80 -4.68 0.90
N ALA A 42 -10.06 -5.10 0.79
CA ALA A 42 -11.19 -4.49 1.49
C ALA A 42 -10.96 -4.43 3.01
N GLN A 43 -10.38 -5.47 3.61
CA GLN A 43 -10.10 -5.50 5.04
C GLN A 43 -9.21 -4.34 5.48
N LEU A 44 -8.08 -4.10 4.80
CA LEU A 44 -7.20 -2.96 5.11
C LEU A 44 -7.93 -1.62 4.88
N CYS A 45 -8.67 -1.50 3.78
CA CYS A 45 -9.42 -0.27 3.48
C CYS A 45 -10.46 0.05 4.55
N ASN A 46 -11.18 -0.94 5.05
CA ASN A 46 -12.15 -0.77 6.14
C ASN A 46 -11.47 -0.20 7.39
N TYR A 47 -10.32 -0.74 7.81
CA TYR A 47 -9.56 -0.18 8.94
C TYR A 47 -9.10 1.27 8.70
N LEU A 48 -8.65 1.61 7.48
CA LEU A 48 -8.25 2.98 7.14
C LEU A 48 -9.45 3.94 7.18
N ASP A 49 -10.62 3.51 6.73
CA ASP A 49 -11.84 4.30 6.75
C ASP A 49 -12.33 4.50 8.20
N GLU A 50 -12.39 3.43 9.00
CA GLU A 50 -12.73 3.49 10.43
C GLU A 50 -11.79 4.44 11.19
N PHE A 51 -10.47 4.37 10.93
CA PHE A 51 -9.52 5.29 11.55
C PHE A 51 -9.73 6.75 11.09
N THR A 52 -10.07 6.95 9.81
CA THR A 52 -10.39 8.27 9.27
C THR A 52 -11.62 8.88 9.94
N GLU A 53 -12.67 8.09 10.15
CA GLU A 53 -13.86 8.49 10.90
C GLU A 53 -13.54 8.78 12.36
N PHE A 54 -12.82 7.89 13.03
CA PHE A 54 -12.37 8.05 14.41
C PHE A 54 -11.61 9.37 14.61
N TYR A 55 -10.64 9.65 13.74
CA TYR A 55 -9.87 10.89 13.81
C TYR A 55 -10.75 12.11 13.55
N GLY A 56 -11.62 12.07 12.52
CA GLY A 56 -12.54 13.14 12.19
C GLY A 56 -13.50 13.48 13.34
N ASN A 57 -14.07 12.46 13.98
CA ASN A 57 -14.96 12.62 15.13
C ASN A 57 -14.22 13.21 16.33
N SER A 58 -13.01 12.74 16.60
CA SER A 58 -12.15 13.24 17.68
C SER A 58 -11.79 14.72 17.48
N GLN A 59 -11.52 15.15 16.25
CA GLN A 59 -11.24 16.57 15.94
C GLN A 59 -12.48 17.45 16.14
N ARG A 60 -13.68 16.97 15.81
CA ARG A 60 -14.94 17.72 16.02
C ARG A 60 -15.23 17.91 17.50
N MET A 61 -15.08 16.85 18.29
CA MET A 61 -15.31 16.89 19.74
C MET A 61 -14.31 17.77 20.48
N SER A 62 -13.05 17.81 20.01
CA SER A 62 -11.99 18.65 20.60
C SER A 62 -12.03 20.12 20.13
N SER A 63 -12.80 20.46 19.10
CA SER A 63 -12.83 21.81 18.53
C SER A 63 -13.73 22.75 19.34
N LEU A 64 -13.23 23.23 20.48
CA LEU A 64 -13.68 24.46 21.16
C LEU A 64 -13.16 25.73 20.45
N THR A 65 -12.27 25.58 19.45
CA THR A 65 -11.63 26.67 18.71
C THR A 65 -12.20 26.74 17.29
N HIS A 66 -12.58 27.93 16.81
CA HIS A 66 -13.20 28.24 15.50
C HIS A 66 -12.40 27.85 14.22
N SER A 67 -11.49 26.89 14.28
CA SER A 67 -10.74 26.39 13.13
C SER A 67 -11.53 25.35 12.32
N LYS A 68 -11.35 25.35 11.00
CA LYS A 68 -11.90 24.29 10.13
C LYS A 68 -11.41 22.91 10.60
N PRO A 69 -12.28 21.87 10.60
CA PRO A 69 -11.89 20.51 10.98
C PRO A 69 -10.73 20.01 10.12
N ARG A 70 -9.71 19.45 10.77
CA ARG A 70 -8.59 18.79 10.08
C ARG A 70 -9.05 17.46 9.49
N ARG A 71 -8.57 17.14 8.29
CA ARG A 71 -8.79 15.86 7.59
C ARG A 71 -7.47 15.10 7.53
N LEU A 72 -7.55 13.77 7.52
CA LEU A 72 -6.40 12.92 7.23
C LEU A 72 -6.15 12.89 5.72
N GLN A 73 -4.89 12.68 5.36
CA GLN A 73 -4.47 12.38 4.00
C GLN A 73 -3.53 11.17 4.09
N TRP A 74 -3.92 10.06 3.48
CA TRP A 74 -3.09 8.86 3.44
C TRP A 74 -1.89 9.05 2.50
N THR A 75 -0.83 8.27 2.71
CA THR A 75 0.41 8.38 1.93
C THR A 75 1.00 7.01 1.63
N TRP A 76 1.84 6.95 0.59
CA TRP A 76 2.66 5.80 0.23
C TRP A 76 3.90 5.59 1.14
N LEU A 77 4.10 6.45 2.14
CA LEU A 77 5.30 6.49 2.98
C LEU A 77 5.31 5.46 4.11
N GLY A 78 4.29 4.61 4.19
CA GLY A 78 4.22 3.52 5.15
C GLY A 78 5.09 2.32 4.76
N HIS A 79 5.00 1.29 5.58
CA HIS A 79 5.62 -0.01 5.39
C HIS A 79 4.67 -1.09 5.89
N ALA A 80 4.90 -2.32 5.47
CA ALA A 80 4.08 -3.47 5.78
C ALA A 80 4.94 -4.74 5.84
N GLU A 81 4.36 -5.75 6.51
CA GLU A 81 4.86 -7.12 6.52
C GLU A 81 3.91 -7.97 5.65
N LEU A 82 4.47 -8.74 4.71
CA LEU A 82 3.70 -9.65 3.85
C LEU A 82 4.19 -11.08 4.00
N GLN A 83 3.27 -12.03 4.08
CA GLN A 83 3.62 -13.44 4.01
C GLN A 83 3.77 -13.87 2.55
N TYR A 84 4.88 -14.54 2.24
CA TYR A 84 5.19 -15.15 0.95
C TYR A 84 5.71 -16.57 1.18
N GLY A 85 4.81 -17.56 1.07
CA GLY A 85 5.12 -18.94 1.43
C GLY A 85 5.50 -19.04 2.91
N SER A 86 6.76 -19.40 3.19
CA SER A 86 7.30 -19.48 4.57
C SER A 86 8.11 -18.25 4.97
N CYS A 87 8.22 -17.25 4.10
CA CYS A 87 9.00 -16.04 4.32
C CYS A 87 8.09 -14.85 4.67
N THR A 88 8.56 -13.98 5.55
CA THR A 88 7.96 -12.66 5.78
C THR A 88 8.78 -11.59 5.06
N LEU A 89 8.11 -10.81 4.21
CA LEU A 89 8.70 -9.71 3.44
C LEU A 89 8.42 -8.38 4.14
N TYR A 90 9.47 -7.59 4.36
CA TYR A 90 9.37 -6.23 4.89
C TYR A 90 9.47 -5.24 3.74
N VAL A 91 8.36 -4.57 3.45
CA VAL A 91 8.20 -3.79 2.22
C VAL A 91 7.59 -2.42 2.52
N SER A 92 7.89 -1.42 1.69
CA SER A 92 7.13 -0.16 1.71
C SER A 92 5.67 -0.38 1.28
N THR A 93 4.77 0.53 1.61
CA THR A 93 3.35 0.45 1.20
C THR A 93 3.19 0.38 -0.33
N LEU A 94 4.06 1.07 -1.09
CA LEU A 94 4.05 1.00 -2.55
C LEU A 94 4.53 -0.37 -3.06
N GLN A 95 5.56 -0.94 -2.44
CA GLN A 95 6.02 -2.29 -2.79
C GLN A 95 4.98 -3.35 -2.44
N MET A 96 4.29 -3.21 -1.29
CA MET A 96 3.15 -4.05 -0.94
C MET A 96 2.09 -4.02 -2.03
N TYR A 97 1.69 -2.83 -2.49
CA TYR A 97 0.74 -2.70 -3.60
C TYR A 97 1.18 -3.45 -4.86
N VAL A 98 2.45 -3.29 -5.26
CA VAL A 98 3.00 -3.99 -6.44
C VAL A 98 2.92 -5.49 -6.27
N LEU A 99 3.37 -6.02 -5.13
CA LEU A 99 3.40 -7.47 -4.88
C LEU A 99 2.00 -8.09 -4.85
N LEU A 100 1.02 -7.38 -4.29
CA LEU A 100 -0.37 -7.85 -4.26
C LEU A 100 -1.00 -7.96 -5.66
N GLN A 101 -0.49 -7.24 -6.68
CA GLN A 101 -0.98 -7.43 -8.06
C GLN A 101 -0.69 -8.85 -8.58
N PHE A 102 0.40 -9.47 -8.14
CA PHE A 102 0.78 -10.81 -8.56
C PHE A 102 -0.14 -11.92 -8.01
N ASN A 103 -1.03 -11.60 -7.08
CA ASN A 103 -2.07 -12.55 -6.64
C ASN A 103 -3.13 -12.79 -7.72
N LYS A 104 -3.24 -11.92 -8.72
CA LYS A 104 -4.23 -12.00 -9.82
C LYS A 104 -3.61 -12.02 -11.21
N HIS A 105 -2.32 -11.68 -11.31
CA HIS A 105 -1.61 -11.51 -12.57
C HIS A 105 -0.26 -12.24 -12.49
N GLU A 106 0.09 -13.01 -13.52
CA GLU A 106 1.40 -13.65 -13.59
C GLU A 106 2.51 -12.61 -13.89
N ASP A 107 2.20 -11.66 -14.78
CA ASP A 107 3.07 -10.55 -15.15
C ASP A 107 2.39 -9.20 -14.88
N VAL A 108 3.18 -8.24 -14.40
CA VAL A 108 2.72 -6.88 -14.10
C VAL A 108 3.63 -5.87 -14.78
N SER A 109 3.09 -5.06 -15.69
CA SER A 109 3.87 -4.05 -16.39
C SER A 109 4.00 -2.74 -15.60
N VAL A 110 5.08 -2.01 -15.83
CA VAL A 110 5.32 -0.71 -15.17
C VAL A 110 4.27 0.31 -15.60
N GLU A 111 3.81 0.24 -16.85
CA GLU A 111 2.77 1.11 -17.39
C GLU A 111 1.44 0.88 -16.67
N MET A 112 1.06 -0.38 -16.39
CA MET A 112 -0.14 -0.69 -15.62
C MET A 112 -0.06 -0.08 -14.22
N LEU A 113 1.08 -0.26 -13.53
CA LEU A 113 1.31 0.30 -12.20
C LEU A 113 1.22 1.84 -12.22
N GLN A 114 1.76 2.48 -13.25
CA GLN A 114 1.71 3.92 -13.41
C GLN A 114 0.27 4.41 -13.63
N GLN A 115 -0.50 3.76 -14.50
CA GLN A 115 -1.89 4.14 -14.75
C GLN A 115 -2.76 3.95 -13.51
N ALA A 116 -2.55 2.86 -12.77
CA ALA A 116 -3.32 2.59 -11.57
C ALA A 116 -2.98 3.57 -10.45
N THR A 117 -1.70 3.83 -10.18
CA THR A 117 -1.26 4.64 -9.02
C THR A 117 -1.15 6.14 -9.31
N GLY A 118 -1.05 6.56 -10.57
CA GLY A 118 -0.76 7.94 -10.96
C GLY A 118 0.67 8.41 -10.62
N LEU A 119 1.54 7.51 -10.13
CA LEU A 119 2.88 7.86 -9.68
C LEU A 119 3.85 8.08 -10.84
N SER A 120 4.88 8.90 -10.60
CA SER A 120 5.93 9.12 -11.60
C SER A 120 6.74 7.85 -11.86
N PRO A 121 7.31 7.68 -13.08
CA PRO A 121 8.20 6.57 -13.39
C PRO A 121 9.40 6.47 -12.43
N ALA A 122 9.91 7.62 -11.95
CA ALA A 122 11.01 7.64 -11.00
C ALA A 122 10.63 7.01 -9.65
N MET A 123 9.44 7.32 -9.12
CA MET A 123 8.97 6.74 -7.86
C MET A 123 8.74 5.23 -7.97
N LEU A 124 8.11 4.80 -9.07
CA LEU A 124 7.92 3.37 -9.35
C LEU A 124 9.27 2.67 -9.50
N SER A 125 10.22 3.26 -10.23
CA SER A 125 11.58 2.73 -10.36
C SER A 125 12.27 2.55 -9.00
N HIS A 126 12.16 3.53 -8.10
CA HIS A 126 12.71 3.42 -6.75
C HIS A 126 12.08 2.28 -5.94
N ALA A 127 10.78 2.05 -6.07
CA ALA A 127 10.09 0.96 -5.39
C ALA A 127 10.44 -0.41 -5.99
N LEU A 128 10.54 -0.51 -7.32
CA LEU A 128 10.78 -1.73 -8.07
C LEU A 128 12.23 -2.20 -8.00
N LYS A 129 13.21 -1.29 -8.03
CA LYS A 129 14.64 -1.62 -8.03
C LYS A 129 15.07 -2.65 -6.97
N PRO A 130 14.71 -2.54 -5.68
CA PRO A 130 15.05 -3.56 -4.69
C PRO A 130 14.27 -4.86 -4.85
N LEU A 131 13.11 -4.86 -5.54
CA LEU A 131 12.35 -6.07 -5.83
C LEU A 131 12.93 -6.84 -7.03
N THR A 132 13.57 -6.14 -7.97
CA THR A 132 14.09 -6.68 -9.25
C THR A 132 15.61 -6.77 -9.33
N VAL A 133 16.32 -6.52 -8.23
CA VAL A 133 17.78 -6.73 -8.15
C VAL A 133 18.14 -8.19 -8.41
N GLU A 134 19.41 -8.49 -8.71
CA GLU A 134 19.88 -9.88 -8.80
C GLU A 134 19.52 -10.66 -7.51
N ARG A 135 18.76 -11.76 -7.65
CA ARG A 135 18.15 -12.54 -6.55
C ARG A 135 17.04 -11.82 -5.77
N GLY A 136 16.44 -10.80 -6.36
CA GLY A 136 15.20 -10.19 -5.88
C GLY A 136 14.01 -11.15 -5.99
N ILE A 137 12.87 -10.74 -5.43
CA ILE A 137 11.64 -11.54 -5.43
C ILE A 137 10.88 -11.45 -6.75
N LEU A 138 11.19 -10.45 -7.59
CA LEU A 138 10.64 -10.29 -8.93
C LEU A 138 11.77 -10.36 -9.96
N ILE A 139 11.43 -10.88 -11.15
CA ILE A 139 12.34 -10.88 -12.30
C ILE A 139 11.85 -9.81 -13.26
N GLN A 140 12.75 -8.90 -13.65
CA GLN A 140 12.46 -7.93 -14.68
C GLN A 140 12.76 -8.55 -16.05
N THR A 141 11.74 -8.69 -16.89
CA THR A 141 11.89 -9.10 -18.28
C THR A 141 12.01 -7.85 -19.14
N ASP A 142 13.18 -7.61 -19.72
CA ASP A 142 13.31 -6.56 -20.71
C ASP A 142 12.58 -7.01 -21.99
N SER A 143 11.64 -6.21 -22.47
CA SER A 143 10.95 -6.46 -23.75
C SER A 143 11.88 -6.35 -24.99
N SER A 144 13.18 -6.19 -24.77
CA SER A 144 14.22 -6.23 -25.81
C SER A 144 14.79 -7.64 -25.95
N GLN A 145 13.94 -8.62 -26.27
CA GLN A 145 14.41 -9.74 -27.07
C GLN A 145 14.43 -9.27 -28.53
N ASP A 146 15.61 -8.90 -28.99
CA ASP A 146 15.92 -8.75 -30.40
C ASP A 146 15.86 -10.16 -31.04
N PRO A 147 14.91 -10.48 -31.94
CA PRO A 147 14.82 -11.81 -32.53
C PRO A 147 15.78 -11.88 -33.73
N MET A 148 17.09 -11.80 -33.51
CA MET A 148 18.07 -12.18 -34.53
C MET A 148 19.35 -12.74 -33.90
N LYS A 149 19.38 -14.06 -33.71
CA LYS A 149 20.54 -14.86 -34.12
C LYS A 149 20.18 -16.30 -34.40
#